data_AF-A0A2E2YE89-F1
#
_entry.id   AF-A0A2E2YE89-F1
#
_cell.length_a   1.000
_cell.length_b   1.000
_cell.length_c   1.000
_cell.angle_alpha   90.00
_cell.angle_beta   90.00
_cell.angle_gamma   90.00
#
_symmetry.space_group_name_H-M   'P 1'
#
loop_
_entity.id
_entity.type
_entity.pdbx_description
1 polymer ?
#
loop_
_entity_poly.entity_id
_entity_poly.type
_entity_poly.pdbx_seq_one_letter_code
_entity_poly.pdbx_strand_id
1 'polypeptide(L)'
;MVDCVRWNYPTDIRYGCGGISQLGSLCEELAISNPLFVTDPGLAELGMTKDAIQCCHDTDINMGIFSAIKSNPTLNNIEQGVEIFNQGKHDSVIAFGGGSALDAGKAIALLSGQKFGLWDFEDKNDNWKKAQISSIPKIIAIPTTSGTGSEVGRVSVITDEEKALKRLIFHPDMLPTIVLLDPELTLHLPPSLTASTGMDALSHNLEAFCSPVDHPMARGIAVEGCRLISENLLEAYKNGGNIEARGRMLIASTMGATSFQRGLGAMHALAHSIGGIFDSHHGTLNAILMPYVLATNRYKIEKDIEYLSMCLGLTSTFDSFLDWVLLLREELGIPHKLSEIGLSKKSAPIVGKTAKKDPSAFTNPIILGAEDYEKIYLKAISGDIN
;
A
#
# COMPACT_ATOMS: atom_id res chain seq x y z
N MET A 1 -24.43 13.12 18.68
CA MET A 1 -24.40 11.66 18.89
C MET A 1 -23.24 11.14 18.06
N VAL A 2 -22.40 10.26 18.62
CA VAL A 2 -21.40 9.55 17.82
C VAL A 2 -22.17 8.43 17.12
N ASP A 3 -22.23 8.45 15.79
CA ASP A 3 -22.87 7.38 15.03
C ASP A 3 -22.16 6.04 15.31
N CYS A 4 -22.90 4.93 15.29
CA CYS A 4 -22.29 3.61 15.44
C CYS A 4 -21.44 3.29 14.21
N VAL A 5 -20.12 3.42 14.34
CA VAL A 5 -19.14 3.13 13.28
C VAL A 5 -18.41 1.82 13.57
N ARG A 6 -18.21 0.99 12.54
CA ARG A 6 -17.43 -0.24 12.61
C ARG A 6 -15.96 0.05 12.31
N TRP A 7 -15.12 -0.08 13.31
CA TRP A 7 -13.66 -0.13 13.15
C TRP A 7 -13.20 -1.59 13.12
N ASN A 8 -12.17 -1.90 12.34
CA ASN A 8 -11.69 -3.27 12.14
C ASN A 8 -10.24 -3.35 12.63
N TYR A 9 -10.04 -4.09 13.71
CA TYR A 9 -8.76 -4.42 14.33
C TYR A 9 -8.91 -5.78 15.04
N PRO A 10 -7.83 -6.53 15.29
CA PRO A 10 -6.55 -6.55 14.60
C PRO A 10 -6.42 -7.79 13.69
N THR A 11 -5.62 -7.68 12.62
CA THR A 11 -4.97 -8.85 12.01
C THR A 11 -3.87 -9.34 12.95
N ASP A 12 -3.65 -10.66 13.03
CA ASP A 12 -2.50 -11.17 13.80
C ASP A 12 -1.20 -10.84 13.07
N ILE A 13 -0.31 -10.09 13.72
CA ILE A 13 0.97 -9.63 13.16
C ILE A 13 2.11 -10.29 13.94
N ARG A 14 2.91 -11.08 13.25
CA ARG A 14 4.19 -11.62 13.74
C ARG A 14 5.31 -10.72 13.23
N TYR A 15 6.10 -10.15 14.12
CA TYR A 15 7.20 -9.25 13.77
C TYR A 15 8.52 -9.73 14.38
N GLY A 16 9.58 -9.75 13.57
CA GLY A 16 10.92 -10.05 14.05
C GLY A 16 11.86 -10.44 12.92
N CYS A 17 13.16 -10.20 13.12
CA CYS A 17 14.20 -10.65 12.18
C CYS A 17 14.25 -12.17 12.15
N GLY A 18 14.34 -12.75 10.95
CA GLY A 18 14.33 -14.20 10.74
C GLY A 18 12.96 -14.82 11.02
N GLY A 19 11.91 -14.00 11.13
CA GLY A 19 10.53 -14.45 11.30
C GLY A 19 10.07 -15.41 10.19
N ILE A 20 10.65 -15.30 8.98
CA ILE A 20 10.38 -16.21 7.87
C ILE A 20 10.64 -17.69 8.20
N SER A 21 11.57 -17.97 9.13
CA SER A 21 11.84 -19.33 9.61
C SER A 21 10.65 -20.00 10.32
N GLN A 22 9.67 -19.20 10.77
CA GLN A 22 8.47 -19.69 11.45
C GLN A 22 7.36 -20.04 10.45
N LEU A 23 7.53 -19.84 9.15
CA LEU A 23 6.46 -19.99 8.17
C LEU A 23 5.80 -21.38 8.19
N GLY A 24 6.59 -22.45 8.31
CA GLY A 24 6.08 -23.82 8.46
C GLY A 24 5.18 -23.97 9.70
N SER A 25 5.65 -23.51 10.86
CA SER A 25 4.87 -23.54 12.11
C SER A 25 3.61 -22.67 12.05
N LEU A 26 3.63 -21.56 11.32
CA LEU A 26 2.42 -20.74 11.09
C LEU A 26 1.41 -21.48 10.21
N CYS A 27 1.87 -22.25 9.21
CA CYS A 27 1.00 -23.12 8.43
C CYS A 27 0.36 -24.18 9.33
N GLU A 28 1.12 -24.86 10.19
CA GLU A 28 0.61 -25.84 11.15
C GLU A 28 -0.43 -25.23 12.11
N GLU A 29 -0.15 -24.06 12.68
CA GLU A 29 -1.07 -23.30 13.55
C GLU A 29 -2.42 -23.06 12.87
N LEU A 30 -2.38 -22.75 11.57
CA LEU A 30 -3.56 -22.50 10.75
C LEU A 30 -4.16 -23.76 10.12
N ALA A 31 -3.65 -24.96 10.42
CA ALA A 31 -4.03 -26.22 9.77
C ALA A 31 -3.98 -26.14 8.23
N ILE A 32 -2.98 -25.42 7.71
CA ILE A 32 -2.63 -25.34 6.31
C ILE A 32 -1.71 -26.51 6.00
N SER A 33 -1.91 -27.18 4.86
CA SER A 33 -1.13 -28.34 4.42
C SER A 33 -0.57 -28.19 3.02
N ASN A 34 -1.25 -27.45 2.14
CA ASN A 34 -0.90 -27.33 0.73
C ASN A 34 -1.08 -25.87 0.22
N PRO A 35 -0.32 -24.88 0.72
CA PRO A 35 -0.47 -23.50 0.31
C PRO A 35 0.02 -23.26 -1.13
N LEU A 36 -0.62 -22.31 -1.82
CA LEU A 36 -0.07 -21.69 -3.02
C LEU A 36 0.75 -20.46 -2.63
N PHE A 37 2.06 -20.50 -2.89
CA PHE A 37 2.98 -19.38 -2.72
C PHE A 37 2.91 -18.45 -3.92
N VAL A 38 2.36 -17.25 -3.72
CA VAL A 38 2.16 -16.24 -4.76
C VAL A 38 3.22 -15.16 -4.59
N THR A 39 4.03 -14.94 -5.62
CA THR A 39 5.10 -13.93 -5.62
C THR A 39 5.28 -13.31 -7.00
N ASP A 40 6.19 -12.35 -7.15
CA ASP A 40 6.56 -11.79 -8.45
C ASP A 40 7.76 -12.54 -9.07
N PRO A 41 7.95 -12.46 -10.41
CA PRO A 41 9.02 -13.19 -11.09
C PRO A 41 10.43 -12.78 -10.63
N GLY A 42 10.59 -11.54 -10.17
CA GLY A 42 11.87 -11.02 -9.70
C GLY A 42 12.27 -11.64 -8.37
N LEU A 43 11.31 -11.81 -7.45
CA LEU A 43 11.53 -12.46 -6.15
C LEU A 43 11.61 -13.97 -6.24
N ALA A 44 10.89 -14.62 -7.16
CA ALA A 44 10.83 -16.07 -7.27
C ALA A 44 12.22 -16.75 -7.37
N GLU A 45 13.17 -16.08 -8.02
CA GLU A 45 14.52 -16.62 -8.23
C GLU A 45 15.50 -16.32 -7.09
N LEU A 46 15.14 -15.45 -6.15
CA LEU A 46 16.02 -15.00 -5.06
C LEU A 46 16.14 -16.04 -3.95
N GLY A 47 17.28 -15.99 -3.24
CA GLY A 47 17.56 -16.86 -2.09
C GLY A 47 16.46 -16.78 -1.03
N MET A 48 16.01 -15.58 -0.68
CA MET A 48 14.96 -15.36 0.33
C MET A 48 13.67 -16.18 0.07
N THR A 49 13.29 -16.34 -1.20
CA THR A 49 12.08 -17.09 -1.57
C THR A 49 12.33 -18.59 -1.45
N LYS A 50 13.49 -19.05 -1.92
CA LYS A 50 13.93 -20.45 -1.81
C LYS A 50 14.04 -20.87 -0.34
N ASP A 51 14.59 -20.01 0.49
CA ASP A 51 14.73 -20.21 1.93
C ASP A 51 13.35 -20.28 2.61
N ALA A 52 12.43 -19.38 2.26
CA ALA A 52 11.05 -19.40 2.76
C ALA A 52 10.31 -20.70 2.40
N ILE A 53 10.44 -21.17 1.16
CA ILE A 53 9.84 -22.43 0.71
C ILE A 53 10.48 -23.63 1.44
N GLN A 54 11.80 -23.62 1.63
CA GLN A 54 12.52 -24.68 2.32
C GLN A 54 12.09 -24.80 3.78
N CYS A 55 11.85 -23.69 4.49
CA CYS A 55 11.34 -23.70 5.87
C CYS A 55 9.99 -24.44 6.01
N CYS A 56 9.19 -24.52 4.95
CA CYS A 56 7.93 -25.26 4.96
C CYS A 56 8.09 -26.75 4.62
N HIS A 57 9.08 -27.11 3.80
CA HIS A 57 9.37 -28.52 3.51
C HIS A 57 9.79 -29.30 4.74
N ASP A 58 10.43 -28.63 5.70
CA ASP A 58 10.83 -29.23 6.97
C ASP A 58 9.63 -29.54 7.89
N THR A 59 8.41 -29.09 7.53
CA THR A 59 7.14 -29.23 8.29
C THR A 59 6.05 -30.05 7.55
N ASP A 60 6.41 -30.94 6.63
CA ASP A 60 5.45 -31.72 5.80
C ASP A 60 4.46 -30.87 4.98
N ILE A 61 4.72 -29.57 4.83
CA ILE A 61 3.89 -28.65 4.02
C ILE A 61 4.31 -28.76 2.56
N ASN A 62 3.37 -29.13 1.69
CA ASN A 62 3.61 -29.19 0.25
C ASN A 62 3.27 -27.85 -0.39
N MET A 63 4.27 -27.11 -0.87
CA MET A 63 4.07 -25.74 -1.36
C MET A 63 4.10 -25.68 -2.89
N GLY A 64 3.03 -25.20 -3.50
CA GLY A 64 3.03 -24.81 -4.92
C GLY A 64 3.52 -23.37 -5.08
N ILE A 65 4.06 -23.02 -6.24
CA ILE A 65 4.54 -21.66 -6.52
C ILE A 65 3.82 -21.11 -7.74
N PHE A 66 3.33 -19.87 -7.63
CA PHE A 66 2.86 -19.07 -8.74
C PHE A 66 3.57 -17.71 -8.73
N SER A 67 4.38 -17.46 -9.76
CA SER A 67 5.20 -16.25 -9.86
C SER A 67 4.86 -15.37 -11.06
N ALA A 68 3.91 -15.74 -11.93
CA ALA A 68 3.60 -15.02 -13.16
C ALA A 68 2.72 -13.77 -12.92
N ILE A 69 3.18 -12.89 -12.03
CA ILE A 69 2.52 -11.64 -11.64
C ILE A 69 3.21 -10.44 -12.29
N LYS A 70 2.42 -9.56 -12.91
CA LYS A 70 2.91 -8.25 -13.39
C LYS A 70 2.97 -7.24 -12.24
N SER A 71 3.82 -6.23 -12.35
CA SER A 71 3.89 -5.12 -11.38
C SER A 71 2.55 -4.41 -11.16
N ASN A 72 1.70 -4.38 -12.19
CA ASN A 72 0.29 -4.05 -12.05
C ASN A 72 -0.50 -5.33 -12.36
N PRO A 73 -0.94 -6.12 -11.35
CA PRO A 73 -1.61 -7.39 -11.59
C PRO A 73 -2.86 -7.21 -12.45
N THR A 74 -3.09 -8.10 -13.41
CA THR A 74 -4.22 -8.04 -14.34
C THR A 74 -5.20 -9.18 -14.08
N LEU A 75 -6.42 -9.11 -14.65
CA LEU A 75 -7.39 -10.21 -14.57
C LEU A 75 -6.76 -11.55 -14.96
N ASN A 76 -6.02 -11.57 -16.08
CA ASN A 76 -5.36 -12.78 -16.56
C ASN A 76 -4.30 -13.31 -15.58
N ASN A 77 -3.57 -12.45 -14.85
CA ASN A 77 -2.68 -12.93 -13.79
C ASN A 77 -3.46 -13.64 -12.68
N ILE A 78 -4.63 -13.11 -12.29
CA ILE A 78 -5.45 -13.69 -11.23
C ILE A 78 -6.09 -15.01 -11.68
N GLU A 79 -6.63 -15.06 -12.90
CA GLU A 79 -7.24 -16.27 -13.45
C GLU A 79 -6.24 -17.43 -13.60
N GLN A 80 -5.02 -17.15 -14.05
CA GLN A 80 -3.94 -18.15 -14.10
C GLN A 80 -3.56 -18.64 -12.69
N GLY A 81 -3.47 -17.73 -11.73
CA GLY A 81 -3.20 -18.08 -10.33
C GLY A 81 -4.32 -18.95 -9.74
N VAL A 82 -5.58 -18.66 -10.06
CA VAL A 82 -6.74 -19.47 -9.65
C VAL A 82 -6.74 -20.85 -10.31
N GLU A 83 -6.37 -20.93 -11.58
CA GLU A 83 -6.22 -22.21 -12.28
C GLU A 83 -5.18 -23.10 -11.59
N ILE A 84 -4.00 -22.54 -11.29
CA ILE A 84 -2.92 -23.25 -10.57
C ILE A 84 -3.37 -23.61 -9.16
N PHE A 85 -4.03 -22.69 -8.45
CA PHE A 85 -4.61 -22.94 -7.12
C PHE A 85 -5.49 -24.20 -7.13
N ASN A 86 -6.43 -24.27 -8.07
CA ASN A 86 -7.41 -25.34 -8.17
C ASN A 86 -6.79 -26.66 -8.68
N GLN A 87 -5.91 -26.61 -9.68
CA GLN A 87 -5.23 -27.80 -10.21
C GLN A 87 -4.31 -28.44 -9.18
N GLY A 88 -3.57 -27.62 -8.42
CA GLY A 88 -2.70 -28.05 -7.34
C GLY A 88 -3.46 -28.46 -6.08
N LYS A 89 -4.79 -28.29 -6.03
CA LYS A 89 -5.65 -28.51 -4.86
C LYS A 89 -5.13 -27.78 -3.62
N HIS A 90 -4.72 -26.54 -3.82
CA HIS A 90 -4.20 -25.72 -2.74
C HIS A 90 -5.32 -25.37 -1.74
N ASP A 91 -4.96 -25.25 -0.47
CA ASP A 91 -5.92 -25.03 0.63
C ASP A 91 -5.85 -23.62 1.23
N SER A 92 -4.85 -22.83 0.81
CA SER A 92 -4.51 -21.51 1.35
C SER A 92 -3.55 -20.78 0.41
N VAL A 93 -3.34 -19.49 0.67
CA VAL A 93 -2.39 -18.67 -0.08
C VAL A 93 -1.34 -18.08 0.86
N ILE A 94 -0.08 -18.16 0.45
CA ILE A 94 1.01 -17.37 1.04
C ILE A 94 1.32 -16.28 0.01
N ALA A 95 1.00 -15.03 0.33
CA ALA A 95 1.29 -13.89 -0.53
C ALA A 95 2.61 -13.25 -0.09
N PHE A 96 3.65 -13.38 -0.92
CA PHE A 96 5.01 -12.97 -0.61
C PHE A 96 5.52 -11.96 -1.63
N GLY A 97 5.79 -10.73 -1.20
CA GLY A 97 6.35 -9.71 -2.07
C GLY A 97 5.94 -8.28 -1.74
N GLY A 98 6.06 -7.40 -2.73
CA GLY A 98 5.48 -6.05 -2.65
C GLY A 98 3.96 -6.05 -2.87
N GLY A 99 3.36 -4.85 -2.90
CA GLY A 99 1.91 -4.69 -3.03
C GLY A 99 1.27 -5.46 -4.19
N SER A 100 1.95 -5.60 -5.33
CA SER A 100 1.45 -6.34 -6.49
C SER A 100 1.26 -7.83 -6.21
N ALA A 101 2.24 -8.48 -5.56
CA ALA A 101 2.15 -9.88 -5.19
C ALA A 101 1.12 -10.09 -4.07
N LEU A 102 1.06 -9.17 -3.10
CA LEU A 102 0.07 -9.18 -2.02
C LEU A 102 -1.37 -9.06 -2.57
N ASP A 103 -1.61 -8.11 -3.45
CA ASP A 103 -2.91 -7.91 -4.09
C ASP A 103 -3.31 -9.10 -4.95
N ALA A 104 -2.37 -9.66 -5.71
CA ALA A 104 -2.61 -10.85 -6.51
C ALA A 104 -2.95 -12.07 -5.65
N GLY A 105 -2.18 -12.32 -4.58
CA GLY A 105 -2.43 -13.43 -3.66
C GLY A 105 -3.81 -13.35 -3.01
N LYS A 106 -4.18 -12.17 -2.51
CA LYS A 106 -5.53 -11.93 -1.94
C LYS A 106 -6.64 -12.11 -2.97
N ALA A 107 -6.44 -11.65 -4.20
CA ALA A 107 -7.45 -11.80 -5.27
C ALA A 107 -7.60 -13.26 -5.74
N ILE A 108 -6.49 -14.01 -5.82
CA ILE A 108 -6.51 -15.45 -6.11
C ILE A 108 -7.26 -16.20 -5.01
N ALA A 109 -6.96 -15.91 -3.73
CA ALA A 109 -7.67 -16.50 -2.61
C ALA A 109 -9.18 -16.17 -2.65
N LEU A 110 -9.54 -14.90 -2.87
CA LEU A 110 -10.94 -14.53 -3.01
C LEU A 110 -11.63 -15.34 -4.10
N LEU A 111 -11.03 -15.43 -5.29
CA LEU A 111 -11.68 -15.94 -6.50
C LEU A 111 -11.66 -17.47 -6.61
N SER A 112 -10.72 -18.16 -5.98
CA SER A 112 -10.46 -19.60 -6.20
C SER A 112 -11.67 -20.50 -5.96
N GLY A 113 -12.50 -20.14 -4.97
CA GLY A 113 -13.71 -20.87 -4.59
C GLY A 113 -15.04 -20.24 -5.02
N GLN A 114 -15.03 -19.26 -5.93
CA GLN A 114 -16.23 -18.48 -6.28
C GLN A 114 -16.86 -18.92 -7.60
N LYS A 115 -18.17 -18.65 -7.74
CA LYS A 115 -18.92 -18.86 -9.00
C LYS A 115 -18.99 -17.60 -9.88
N PHE A 116 -18.62 -16.45 -9.32
CA PHE A 116 -18.65 -15.15 -9.99
C PHE A 116 -17.27 -14.80 -10.53
N GLY A 117 -17.21 -13.89 -11.50
CA GLY A 117 -15.95 -13.38 -12.00
C GLY A 117 -15.33 -12.36 -11.03
N LEU A 118 -14.03 -12.10 -11.16
CA LEU A 118 -13.32 -11.12 -10.32
C LEU A 118 -14.02 -9.76 -10.27
N TRP A 119 -14.52 -9.32 -11.43
CA TRP A 119 -15.20 -8.05 -11.64
C TRP A 119 -16.54 -7.91 -10.93
N ASP A 120 -17.16 -9.01 -10.52
CA ASP A 120 -18.38 -8.99 -9.72
C ASP A 120 -18.14 -8.55 -8.28
N PHE A 121 -16.87 -8.57 -7.84
CA PHE A 121 -16.38 -8.19 -6.51
C PHE A 121 -15.69 -6.81 -6.50
N GLU A 122 -15.86 -6.01 -7.55
CA GLU A 122 -15.42 -4.62 -7.53
C GLU A 122 -16.07 -3.87 -6.36
N ASP A 123 -15.30 -3.03 -5.65
CA ASP A 123 -15.69 -2.24 -4.49
C ASP A 123 -16.73 -1.16 -4.83
N LYS A 124 -17.94 -1.63 -5.09
CA LYS A 124 -19.12 -0.85 -5.44
C LYS A 124 -20.32 -1.44 -4.73
N ASN A 125 -21.00 -0.61 -3.95
CA ASN A 125 -22.19 -1.00 -3.20
C ASN A 125 -21.92 -2.25 -2.35
N ASP A 126 -22.84 -3.22 -2.39
CA ASP A 126 -22.78 -4.47 -1.65
C ASP A 126 -22.26 -5.66 -2.49
N ASN A 127 -21.45 -5.40 -3.53
CA ASN A 127 -20.90 -6.45 -4.40
C ASN A 127 -20.18 -7.56 -3.61
N TRP A 128 -19.48 -7.19 -2.53
CA TRP A 128 -18.79 -8.13 -1.64
C TRP A 128 -19.72 -9.20 -1.05
N LYS A 129 -21.02 -8.92 -0.86
CA LYS A 129 -21.99 -9.90 -0.34
C LYS A 129 -22.28 -11.07 -1.29
N LYS A 130 -21.85 -11.00 -2.55
CA LYS A 130 -21.97 -12.10 -3.51
C LYS A 130 -21.01 -13.25 -3.21
N ALA A 131 -19.96 -13.02 -2.43
CA ALA A 131 -18.93 -14.00 -2.18
C ALA A 131 -19.45 -15.12 -1.28
N GLN A 132 -19.10 -16.35 -1.61
CA GLN A 132 -19.25 -17.48 -0.71
C GLN A 132 -18.08 -17.42 0.29
N ILE A 133 -18.36 -16.89 1.48
CA ILE A 133 -17.34 -16.66 2.53
C ILE A 133 -16.58 -17.95 2.88
N SER A 134 -17.28 -19.08 3.00
CA SER A 134 -16.68 -20.36 3.37
C SER A 134 -15.73 -20.95 2.33
N SER A 135 -15.66 -20.37 1.13
CA SER A 135 -14.76 -20.79 0.07
C SER A 135 -13.58 -19.86 -0.16
N ILE A 136 -13.42 -18.80 0.66
CA ILE A 136 -12.22 -17.95 0.65
C ILE A 136 -11.15 -18.62 1.52
N PRO A 137 -10.03 -19.09 0.95
CA PRO A 137 -8.95 -19.71 1.70
C PRO A 137 -8.25 -18.72 2.63
N LYS A 138 -7.57 -19.25 3.66
CA LYS A 138 -6.71 -18.45 4.53
C LYS A 138 -5.56 -17.85 3.75
N ILE A 139 -5.13 -16.66 4.17
CA ILE A 139 -4.01 -15.92 3.56
C ILE A 139 -2.97 -15.62 4.64
N ILE A 140 -1.72 -15.97 4.39
CA ILE A 140 -0.55 -15.44 5.12
C ILE A 140 0.09 -14.39 4.23
N ALA A 141 0.22 -13.15 4.70
CA ALA A 141 0.84 -12.07 3.94
C ALA A 141 2.24 -11.75 4.49
N ILE A 142 3.22 -11.69 3.58
CA ILE A 142 4.64 -11.50 3.90
C ILE A 142 5.18 -10.36 3.02
N PRO A 143 5.09 -9.10 3.47
CA PRO A 143 5.57 -7.97 2.70
C PRO A 143 7.09 -7.98 2.59
N THR A 144 7.59 -7.77 1.37
CA THR A 144 9.02 -7.55 1.09
C THR A 144 9.32 -6.10 0.73
N THR A 145 8.35 -5.20 0.89
CA THR A 145 8.51 -3.75 0.71
C THR A 145 7.85 -2.99 1.86
N SER A 146 8.27 -1.74 2.08
CA SER A 146 7.77 -0.89 3.18
C SER A 146 7.07 0.34 2.61
N GLY A 147 5.90 0.15 1.99
CA GLY A 147 5.11 1.25 1.42
C GLY A 147 3.61 0.99 1.37
N THR A 148 3.19 -0.04 0.63
CA THR A 148 1.78 -0.22 0.26
C THR A 148 0.89 -0.59 1.45
N GLY A 149 1.43 -1.33 2.42
CA GLY A 149 0.69 -1.86 3.56
C GLY A 149 -0.46 -2.80 3.16
N SER A 150 -0.41 -3.38 1.95
CA SER A 150 -1.45 -4.26 1.42
C SER A 150 -1.68 -5.51 2.30
N GLU A 151 -0.68 -5.90 3.10
CA GLU A 151 -0.74 -7.01 4.05
C GLU A 151 -1.78 -6.82 5.16
N VAL A 152 -2.20 -5.58 5.46
CA VAL A 152 -3.29 -5.29 6.42
C VAL A 152 -4.55 -4.75 5.73
N GLY A 153 -4.59 -4.84 4.39
CA GLY A 153 -5.67 -4.30 3.56
C GLY A 153 -6.68 -5.36 3.11
N ARG A 154 -7.96 -4.95 3.01
CA ARG A 154 -9.10 -5.76 2.51
C ARG A 154 -9.39 -5.58 1.02
N VAL A 155 -8.50 -4.86 0.33
CA VAL A 155 -8.65 -4.49 -1.07
C VAL A 155 -7.46 -5.01 -1.85
N SER A 156 -7.71 -5.49 -3.07
CA SER A 156 -6.69 -5.73 -4.09
C SER A 156 -6.90 -4.79 -5.28
N VAL A 157 -5.84 -4.17 -5.77
CA VAL A 157 -5.89 -3.29 -6.95
C VAL A 157 -5.51 -4.08 -8.19
N ILE A 158 -6.49 -4.34 -9.07
CA ILE A 158 -6.30 -5.14 -10.27
C ILE A 158 -6.54 -4.29 -11.53
N THR A 159 -5.67 -4.43 -12.51
CA THR A 159 -5.72 -3.70 -13.78
C THR A 159 -6.67 -4.38 -14.75
N ASP A 160 -7.65 -3.62 -15.22
CA ASP A 160 -8.56 -3.97 -16.32
C ASP A 160 -7.93 -3.47 -17.63
N GLU A 161 -7.17 -4.34 -18.30
CA GLU A 161 -6.45 -4.02 -19.54
C GLU A 161 -7.41 -3.67 -20.68
N GLU A 162 -8.64 -4.20 -20.69
CA GLU A 162 -9.66 -3.89 -21.70
C GLU A 162 -10.19 -2.46 -21.56
N LYS A 163 -10.34 -1.97 -20.33
CA LYS A 163 -10.83 -0.61 -20.04
C LYS A 163 -9.74 0.40 -19.71
N ALA A 164 -8.48 -0.03 -19.71
CA ALA A 164 -7.31 0.78 -19.35
C ALA A 164 -7.49 1.54 -18.01
N LEU A 165 -7.97 0.83 -16.99
CA LEU A 165 -8.18 1.40 -15.64
C LEU A 165 -7.85 0.40 -14.53
N LYS A 166 -7.60 0.90 -13.33
CA LYS A 166 -7.44 0.08 -12.12
C LYS A 166 -8.79 -0.09 -11.42
N ARG A 167 -9.09 -1.31 -10.96
CA ARG A 167 -10.31 -1.67 -10.22
C ARG A 167 -9.93 -2.15 -8.84
N LEU A 168 -10.67 -1.67 -7.85
CA LEU A 168 -10.54 -2.10 -6.46
C LEU A 168 -11.43 -3.31 -6.26
N ILE A 169 -10.85 -4.44 -5.86
CA ILE A 169 -11.58 -5.66 -5.51
C ILE A 169 -11.63 -5.75 -4.00
N PHE A 170 -12.82 -5.88 -3.43
CA PHE A 170 -13.02 -5.79 -1.98
C PHE A 170 -13.83 -6.97 -1.44
N HIS A 171 -13.35 -7.53 -0.34
CA HIS A 171 -14.14 -8.38 0.54
C HIS A 171 -13.58 -8.30 1.97
N PRO A 172 -14.42 -8.28 3.02
CA PRO A 172 -13.95 -8.25 4.41
C PRO A 172 -12.94 -9.36 4.76
N ASP A 173 -13.19 -10.57 4.24
CA ASP A 173 -12.36 -11.76 4.49
C ASP A 173 -11.17 -11.90 3.52
N MET A 174 -10.87 -10.88 2.70
CA MET A 174 -9.56 -10.77 2.02
C MET A 174 -8.45 -10.32 2.98
N LEU A 175 -8.81 -9.88 4.19
CA LEU A 175 -7.84 -9.54 5.21
C LEU A 175 -6.98 -10.77 5.53
N PRO A 176 -5.64 -10.68 5.45
CA PRO A 176 -4.79 -11.80 5.79
C PRO A 176 -5.06 -12.32 7.21
N THR A 177 -5.02 -13.64 7.36
CA THR A 177 -5.19 -14.32 8.65
C THR A 177 -3.99 -14.03 9.56
N ILE A 178 -2.78 -14.07 8.98
CA ILE A 178 -1.53 -13.71 9.63
C ILE A 178 -0.74 -12.79 8.69
N VAL A 179 -0.12 -11.76 9.26
CA VAL A 179 0.90 -10.94 8.61
C VAL A 179 2.24 -11.25 9.26
N LEU A 180 3.24 -11.59 8.45
CA LEU A 180 4.61 -11.85 8.91
C LEU A 180 5.53 -10.71 8.45
N LEU A 181 5.87 -9.82 9.38
CA LEU A 181 6.77 -8.69 9.15
C LEU A 181 8.20 -9.09 9.52
N ASP A 182 8.96 -9.55 8.53
CA ASP A 182 10.39 -9.86 8.68
C ASP A 182 11.26 -8.78 8.01
N PRO A 183 11.96 -7.94 8.80
CA PRO A 183 12.83 -6.91 8.26
C PRO A 183 13.93 -7.42 7.33
N GLU A 184 14.39 -8.67 7.50
CA GLU A 184 15.47 -9.25 6.68
C GLU A 184 15.06 -9.37 5.20
N LEU A 185 13.76 -9.61 4.94
CA LEU A 185 13.19 -9.68 3.60
C LEU A 185 13.19 -8.34 2.86
N THR A 186 13.52 -7.24 3.55
CA THR A 186 13.57 -5.89 2.98
C THR A 186 15.00 -5.39 2.72
N LEU A 187 16.03 -6.11 3.16
CA LEU A 187 17.43 -5.66 3.07
C LEU A 187 17.89 -5.43 1.62
N HIS A 188 17.34 -6.21 0.68
CA HIS A 188 17.70 -6.16 -0.73
C HIS A 188 16.90 -5.15 -1.57
N LEU A 189 15.98 -4.36 -0.98
CA LEU A 189 15.33 -3.30 -1.75
C LEU A 189 16.37 -2.27 -2.22
N PRO A 190 16.40 -1.96 -3.53
CA PRO A 190 17.21 -0.87 -4.06
C PRO A 190 16.85 0.48 -3.41
N PRO A 191 17.81 1.41 -3.25
CA PRO A 191 17.56 2.71 -2.65
C PRO A 191 16.39 3.48 -3.29
N SER A 192 16.24 3.45 -4.61
CA SER A 192 15.12 4.11 -5.32
C SER A 192 13.75 3.54 -4.92
N LEU A 193 13.64 2.22 -4.74
CA LEU A 193 12.42 1.59 -4.23
C LEU A 193 12.21 1.89 -2.75
N THR A 194 13.26 1.89 -1.92
CA THR A 194 13.19 2.32 -0.51
C THR A 194 12.64 3.74 -0.38
N ALA A 195 13.16 4.69 -1.18
CA ALA A 195 12.71 6.09 -1.19
C ALA A 195 11.25 6.20 -1.60
N SER A 196 10.89 5.63 -2.74
CA SER A 196 9.52 5.75 -3.28
C SER A 196 8.48 5.06 -2.40
N THR A 197 8.75 3.86 -1.89
CA THR A 197 7.84 3.14 -0.98
C THR A 197 7.78 3.77 0.41
N GLY A 198 8.90 4.26 0.96
CA GLY A 198 8.87 4.97 2.24
C GLY A 198 8.10 6.28 2.19
N MET A 199 8.19 7.03 1.08
CA MET A 199 7.37 8.21 0.87
C MET A 199 5.89 7.89 0.64
N ASP A 200 5.59 6.72 0.07
CA ASP A 200 4.23 6.18 -0.01
C ASP A 200 3.66 5.95 1.40
N ALA A 201 4.41 5.24 2.26
CA ALA A 201 4.07 5.06 3.67
C ALA A 201 3.89 6.39 4.40
N LEU A 202 4.71 7.41 4.10
CA LEU A 202 4.54 8.75 4.69
C LEU A 202 3.22 9.37 4.25
N SER A 203 2.90 9.30 2.96
CA SER A 203 1.64 9.82 2.43
C SER A 203 0.42 9.11 3.03
N HIS A 204 0.50 7.79 3.25
CA HIS A 204 -0.54 7.01 3.93
C HIS A 204 -0.84 7.53 5.33
N ASN A 205 0.21 7.64 6.15
CA ASN A 205 0.08 8.13 7.51
C ASN A 205 -0.39 9.60 7.54
N LEU A 206 0.18 10.45 6.69
CA LEU A 206 -0.11 11.88 6.66
C LEU A 206 -1.55 12.18 6.21
N GLU A 207 -2.02 11.55 5.13
CA GLU A 207 -3.40 11.76 4.66
C GLU A 207 -4.43 11.18 5.62
N ALA A 208 -4.17 9.99 6.20
CA ALA A 208 -5.05 9.42 7.21
C ALA A 208 -5.11 10.29 8.48
N PHE A 209 -3.99 10.87 8.90
CA PHE A 209 -3.93 11.82 10.00
C PHE A 209 -4.75 13.08 9.74
N CYS A 210 -4.62 13.65 8.53
CA CYS A 210 -5.31 14.88 8.14
C CYS A 210 -6.80 14.68 7.83
N SER A 211 -7.22 13.46 7.48
CA SER A 211 -8.60 13.16 7.08
C SER A 211 -9.63 13.63 8.14
N PRO A 212 -10.80 14.16 7.71
CA PRO A 212 -11.86 14.61 8.61
C PRO A 212 -12.67 13.46 9.24
N VAL A 213 -12.44 12.20 8.84
CA VAL A 213 -13.16 11.04 9.38
C VAL A 213 -12.80 10.80 10.85
N ASP A 214 -13.79 10.74 11.74
CA ASP A 214 -13.55 10.53 13.17
C ASP A 214 -13.19 9.07 13.50
N HIS A 215 -11.91 8.83 13.71
CA HIS A 215 -11.37 7.58 14.22
C HIS A 215 -10.06 7.84 15.01
N PRO A 216 -10.14 8.12 16.32
CA PRO A 216 -8.99 8.58 17.10
C PRO A 216 -7.87 7.54 17.24
N MET A 217 -8.19 6.23 17.25
CA MET A 217 -7.16 5.18 17.28
C MET A 217 -6.31 5.18 16.01
N ALA A 218 -6.93 5.19 14.83
CA ALA A 218 -6.22 5.29 13.56
C ALA A 218 -5.41 6.60 13.44
N ARG A 219 -5.91 7.71 14.01
CA ARG A 219 -5.17 8.98 14.05
C ARG A 219 -3.90 8.87 14.89
N GLY A 220 -3.97 8.21 16.06
CA GLY A 220 -2.80 7.95 16.90
C GLY A 220 -1.76 7.06 16.22
N ILE A 221 -2.21 6.00 15.56
CA ILE A 221 -1.35 5.11 14.74
C ILE A 221 -0.66 5.92 13.63
N ALA A 222 -1.39 6.80 12.94
CA ALA A 222 -0.82 7.61 11.86
C ALA A 222 0.28 8.57 12.34
N VAL A 223 0.12 9.17 13.53
CA VAL A 223 1.14 10.04 14.13
C VAL A 223 2.44 9.27 14.40
N GLU A 224 2.32 8.08 15.01
CA GLU A 224 3.48 7.24 15.31
C GLU A 224 4.15 6.71 14.03
N GLY A 225 3.37 6.37 13.00
CA GLY A 225 3.91 6.00 11.69
C GLY A 225 4.72 7.13 11.06
N CYS A 226 4.23 8.38 11.08
CA CYS A 226 5.00 9.55 10.65
C CYS A 226 6.31 9.72 11.45
N ARG A 227 6.27 9.53 12.77
CA ARG A 227 7.46 9.63 13.65
C ARG A 227 8.51 8.60 13.31
N LEU A 228 8.11 7.33 13.14
CA LEU A 228 9.02 6.27 12.74
C LEU A 228 9.65 6.56 11.37
N ILE A 229 8.87 7.07 10.41
CA ILE A 229 9.37 7.43 9.09
C ILE A 229 10.40 8.57 9.17
N SER A 230 10.12 9.61 9.95
CA SER A 230 11.04 10.75 10.10
C SER A 230 12.39 10.35 10.70
N GLU A 231 12.41 9.31 11.53
CA GLU A 231 13.63 8.82 12.17
C GLU A 231 14.41 7.82 11.31
N ASN A 232 13.74 7.08 10.41
CA ASN A 232 14.32 5.86 9.83
C ASN A 232 14.39 5.83 8.31
N LEU A 233 13.55 6.58 7.57
CA LEU A 233 13.51 6.46 6.11
C LEU A 233 14.83 6.83 5.45
N LEU A 234 15.43 7.95 5.88
CA LEU A 234 16.69 8.42 5.32
C LEU A 234 17.84 7.43 5.60
N GLU A 235 17.87 6.82 6.78
CA GLU A 235 18.86 5.81 7.14
C GLU A 235 18.65 4.52 6.34
N ALA A 236 17.41 4.02 6.23
CA ALA A 236 17.11 2.85 5.40
C ALA A 236 17.45 3.07 3.91
N TYR A 237 17.36 4.32 3.44
CA TYR A 237 17.76 4.70 2.09
C TYR A 237 19.29 4.75 1.91
N LYS A 238 20.00 5.46 2.79
CA LYS A 238 21.47 5.64 2.72
C LYS A 238 22.22 4.35 3.05
N ASN A 239 21.67 3.55 3.95
CA ASN A 239 22.25 2.31 4.45
C ASN A 239 21.20 1.19 4.43
N GLY A 240 20.98 0.61 3.25
CA GLY A 240 19.99 -0.46 3.04
C GLY A 240 20.19 -1.72 3.88
N GLY A 241 21.37 -1.90 4.48
CA GLY A 241 21.69 -2.99 5.42
C GLY A 241 21.36 -2.68 6.88
N ASN A 242 20.90 -1.47 7.22
CA ASN A 242 20.48 -1.14 8.58
C ASN A 242 19.15 -1.83 8.92
N ILE A 243 19.26 -2.99 9.57
CA ILE A 243 18.10 -3.84 9.91
C ILE A 243 17.08 -3.15 10.81
N GLU A 244 17.53 -2.27 11.72
CA GLU A 244 16.64 -1.53 12.60
C GLU A 244 15.81 -0.53 11.78
N ALA A 245 16.47 0.30 10.96
CA ALA A 245 15.78 1.28 10.12
C ALA A 245 14.80 0.59 9.14
N ARG A 246 15.20 -0.54 8.55
CA ARG A 246 14.33 -1.38 7.73
C ARG A 246 13.09 -1.88 8.50
N GLY A 247 13.30 -2.39 9.71
CA GLY A 247 12.22 -2.89 10.55
C GLY A 247 11.25 -1.79 10.99
N ARG A 248 11.75 -0.60 11.32
CA ARG A 248 10.91 0.57 11.65
C ARG A 248 10.10 1.04 10.45
N MET A 249 10.70 1.07 9.25
CA MET A 249 9.98 1.41 8.02
C MET A 249 8.89 0.39 7.68
N LEU A 250 9.16 -0.90 7.89
CA LEU A 250 8.15 -1.95 7.68
C LEU A 250 6.95 -1.77 8.62
N ILE A 251 7.20 -1.55 9.91
CA ILE A 251 6.13 -1.23 10.89
C ILE A 251 5.38 0.04 10.46
N ALA A 252 6.08 1.12 10.12
CA ALA A 252 5.45 2.39 9.78
C ALA A 252 4.57 2.32 8.52
N SER A 253 4.97 1.50 7.54
CA SER A 253 4.15 1.15 6.37
C SER A 253 2.84 0.48 6.80
N THR A 254 2.92 -0.56 7.65
CA THR A 254 1.75 -1.27 8.17
C THR A 254 0.84 -0.34 9.00
N MET A 255 1.42 0.59 9.77
CA MET A 255 0.68 1.62 10.51
C MET A 255 -0.11 2.53 9.57
N GLY A 256 0.50 2.99 8.48
CA GLY A 256 -0.16 3.82 7.48
C GLY A 256 -1.39 3.15 6.87
N ALA A 257 -1.25 1.89 6.44
CA ALA A 257 -2.38 1.14 5.87
C ALA A 257 -3.45 0.77 6.91
N THR A 258 -3.07 0.52 8.17
CA THR A 258 -4.04 0.35 9.26
C THR A 258 -4.87 1.62 9.47
N SER A 259 -4.24 2.78 9.31
CA SER A 259 -4.88 4.09 9.45
C SER A 259 -5.78 4.48 8.26
N PHE A 260 -5.73 3.79 7.11
CA PHE A 260 -6.62 4.00 5.96
C PHE A 260 -8.11 3.90 6.28
N GLN A 261 -8.50 3.36 7.43
CA GLN A 261 -9.89 3.40 7.86
C GLN A 261 -10.42 4.83 8.06
N ARG A 262 -9.52 5.83 8.17
CA ARG A 262 -9.86 7.26 8.09
C ARG A 262 -9.98 7.76 6.65
N GLY A 263 -9.61 6.96 5.66
CA GLY A 263 -9.48 7.37 4.27
C GLY A 263 -8.12 8.02 3.99
N LEU A 264 -7.95 8.38 2.73
CA LEU A 264 -6.78 9.08 2.17
C LEU A 264 -7.20 10.48 1.71
N GLY A 265 -6.49 11.09 0.76
CA GLY A 265 -6.83 12.42 0.28
C GLY A 265 -6.38 12.70 -1.16
N ALA A 266 -6.08 13.97 -1.39
CA ALA A 266 -5.76 14.50 -2.70
C ALA A 266 -4.43 13.99 -3.28
N MET A 267 -3.46 13.55 -2.46
CA MET A 267 -2.21 12.95 -2.95
C MET A 267 -2.54 11.66 -3.71
N HIS A 268 -3.26 10.74 -3.07
CA HIS A 268 -3.66 9.48 -3.70
C HIS A 268 -4.63 9.67 -4.85
N ALA A 269 -5.61 10.58 -4.72
CA ALA A 269 -6.56 10.85 -5.80
C ALA A 269 -5.84 11.29 -7.10
N LEU A 270 -4.79 12.13 -6.97
CA LEU A 270 -3.94 12.53 -8.10
C LEU A 270 -3.01 11.40 -8.54
N ALA A 271 -2.37 10.69 -7.60
CA ALA A 271 -1.44 9.60 -7.92
C ALA A 271 -2.12 8.42 -8.64
N HIS A 272 -3.33 8.02 -8.23
CA HIS A 272 -4.13 7.00 -8.93
C HIS A 272 -4.49 7.44 -10.35
N SER A 273 -4.95 8.68 -10.50
CA SER A 273 -5.29 9.27 -11.80
C SER A 273 -4.07 9.27 -12.75
N ILE A 274 -2.95 9.82 -12.30
CA ILE A 274 -1.73 9.92 -13.11
C ILE A 274 -1.15 8.53 -13.39
N GLY A 275 -1.07 7.66 -12.37
CA GLY A 275 -0.56 6.30 -12.50
C GLY A 275 -1.39 5.45 -13.47
N GLY A 276 -2.72 5.61 -13.46
CA GLY A 276 -3.59 4.92 -14.41
C GLY A 276 -3.44 5.41 -15.86
N ILE A 277 -3.16 6.70 -16.08
CA ILE A 277 -3.04 7.27 -17.44
C ILE A 277 -1.64 7.08 -18.02
N PHE A 278 -0.58 7.16 -17.20
CA PHE A 278 0.81 7.24 -17.67
C PHE A 278 1.71 6.08 -17.18
N ASP A 279 1.14 5.08 -16.50
CA ASP A 279 1.88 3.94 -15.92
C ASP A 279 3.09 4.36 -15.07
N SER A 280 2.93 5.46 -14.34
CA SER A 280 3.97 6.04 -13.48
C SER A 280 3.99 5.37 -12.09
N HIS A 281 5.17 5.22 -11.50
CA HIS A 281 5.34 4.54 -10.21
C HIS A 281 4.60 5.27 -9.07
N HIS A 282 3.73 4.55 -8.37
CA HIS A 282 2.76 5.11 -7.40
C HIS A 282 3.41 5.91 -6.26
N GLY A 283 4.33 5.31 -5.50
CA GLY A 283 4.99 5.97 -4.39
C GLY A 283 5.80 7.20 -4.81
N THR A 284 6.33 7.20 -6.03
CA THR A 284 7.04 8.36 -6.59
C THR A 284 6.07 9.52 -6.88
N LEU A 285 4.89 9.22 -7.41
CA LEU A 285 3.85 10.23 -7.63
C LEU A 285 3.40 10.84 -6.30
N ASN A 286 3.09 10.02 -5.29
CA ASN A 286 2.72 10.48 -3.96
C ASN A 286 3.82 11.39 -3.37
N ALA A 287 5.08 10.98 -3.48
CA ALA A 287 6.23 11.76 -3.02
C ALA A 287 6.36 13.12 -3.73
N ILE A 288 6.13 13.19 -5.04
CA ILE A 288 6.16 14.45 -5.80
C ILE A 288 4.99 15.35 -5.42
N LEU A 289 3.78 14.80 -5.32
CA LEU A 289 2.54 15.55 -5.12
C LEU A 289 2.37 16.10 -3.70
N MET A 290 2.98 15.45 -2.70
CA MET A 290 2.84 15.75 -1.28
C MET A 290 2.93 17.25 -0.90
N PRO A 291 3.99 18.00 -1.24
CA PRO A 291 4.09 19.41 -0.86
C PRO A 291 3.00 20.29 -1.48
N TYR A 292 2.59 20.01 -2.71
CA TYR A 292 1.56 20.78 -3.42
C TYR A 292 0.16 20.57 -2.82
N VAL A 293 -0.12 19.33 -2.38
CA VAL A 293 -1.36 18.99 -1.68
C VAL A 293 -1.36 19.58 -0.27
N LEU A 294 -0.23 19.49 0.47
CA LEU A 294 -0.08 20.13 1.78
C LEU A 294 -0.36 21.62 1.70
N ALA A 295 0.27 22.34 0.78
CA ALA A 295 0.07 23.77 0.58
C ALA A 295 -1.40 24.12 0.28
N THR A 296 -2.06 23.31 -0.56
CA THR A 296 -3.49 23.48 -0.88
C THR A 296 -4.38 23.25 0.34
N ASN A 297 -4.05 22.26 1.16
CA ASN A 297 -4.81 21.90 2.35
C ASN A 297 -4.51 22.80 3.57
N ARG A 298 -3.46 23.64 3.54
CA ARG A 298 -2.90 24.36 4.70
C ARG A 298 -3.95 24.99 5.60
N TYR A 299 -4.85 25.82 5.07
CA TYR A 299 -5.81 26.56 5.91
C TYR A 299 -6.74 25.66 6.73
N LYS A 300 -6.89 24.38 6.32
CA LYS A 300 -7.71 23.39 7.02
C LYS A 300 -6.91 22.53 8.00
N ILE A 301 -5.64 22.26 7.70
CA ILE A 301 -4.79 21.30 8.44
C ILE A 301 -3.66 21.95 9.24
N GLU A 302 -3.50 23.28 9.21
CA GLU A 302 -2.35 23.97 9.81
C GLU A 302 -2.11 23.55 11.26
N LYS A 303 -3.14 23.56 12.11
CA LYS A 303 -3.03 23.11 13.52
C LYS A 303 -2.71 21.63 13.68
N ASP A 304 -3.23 20.78 12.79
CA ASP A 304 -2.93 19.35 12.82
C ASP A 304 -1.45 19.12 12.46
N ILE A 305 -0.94 19.83 11.46
CA ILE A 305 0.47 19.78 11.06
C ILE A 305 1.39 20.39 12.12
N GLU A 306 0.99 21.47 12.80
CA GLU A 306 1.72 22.00 13.97
C GLU A 306 1.87 20.93 15.06
N TYR A 307 0.77 20.26 15.42
CA TYR A 307 0.80 19.14 16.36
C TYR A 307 1.70 18.00 15.88
N LEU A 308 1.58 17.60 14.61
CA LEU A 308 2.41 16.56 14.04
C LEU A 308 3.90 16.95 14.08
N SER A 309 4.24 18.19 13.72
CA SER A 309 5.60 18.72 13.76
C SER A 309 6.22 18.58 15.14
N MET A 310 5.47 18.92 16.19
CA MET A 310 5.90 18.72 17.57
C MET A 310 6.16 17.24 17.88
N CYS A 311 5.29 16.32 17.41
CA CYS A 311 5.50 14.87 17.57
C CYS A 311 6.74 14.35 16.83
N LEU A 312 7.12 14.98 15.72
CA LEU A 312 8.32 14.64 14.96
C LEU A 312 9.60 15.34 15.50
N GLY A 313 9.50 16.13 16.57
CA GLY A 313 10.63 16.90 17.11
C GLY A 313 11.03 18.10 16.26
N LEU A 314 10.16 18.55 15.35
CA LEU A 314 10.33 19.75 14.52
C LEU A 314 9.81 20.99 15.25
N THR A 315 10.08 22.17 14.68
CA THR A 315 9.41 23.40 15.12
C THR A 315 7.91 23.26 14.84
N SER A 316 7.06 23.59 15.81
CA SER A 316 5.60 23.41 15.75
C SER A 316 4.92 24.45 14.83
N THR A 317 5.29 24.47 13.55
CA THR A 317 4.72 25.32 12.49
C THR A 317 4.51 24.49 11.23
N PHE A 318 3.50 24.86 10.44
CA PHE A 318 3.27 24.23 9.13
C PHE A 318 4.49 24.33 8.21
N ASP A 319 5.13 25.50 8.17
CA ASP A 319 6.29 25.76 7.30
C ASP A 319 7.48 24.86 7.66
N SER A 320 7.73 24.62 8.97
CA SER A 320 8.80 23.70 9.39
C SER A 320 8.55 22.26 8.95
N PHE A 321 7.30 21.80 8.93
CA PHE A 321 6.95 20.48 8.41
C PHE A 321 7.15 20.41 6.90
N LEU A 322 6.68 21.43 6.18
CA LEU A 322 6.81 21.49 4.73
C LEU A 322 8.29 21.51 4.33
N ASP A 323 9.12 22.30 4.99
CA ASP A 323 10.58 22.34 4.77
C ASP A 323 11.22 20.97 5.03
N TRP A 324 10.81 20.26 6.09
CA TRP A 324 11.26 18.90 6.35
C TRP A 324 10.88 17.93 5.22
N VAL A 325 9.63 17.98 4.72
CA VAL A 325 9.20 17.17 3.57
C VAL A 325 10.03 17.48 2.33
N LEU A 326 10.33 18.75 2.05
CA LEU A 326 11.13 19.15 0.90
C LEU A 326 12.57 18.66 0.99
N LEU A 327 13.20 18.83 2.16
CA LEU A 327 14.56 18.34 2.42
C LEU A 327 14.62 16.81 2.30
N LEU A 328 13.67 16.10 2.91
CA LEU A 328 13.61 14.64 2.82
C LEU A 328 13.49 14.16 1.38
N ARG A 329 12.63 14.80 0.56
CA ARG A 329 12.50 14.48 -0.87
C ARG A 329 13.81 14.68 -1.62
N GLU A 330 14.51 15.79 -1.38
CA GLU A 330 15.80 16.09 -1.98
C GLU A 330 16.85 15.02 -1.60
N GLU A 331 16.98 14.69 -0.32
CA GLU A 331 17.94 13.70 0.16
C GLU A 331 17.67 12.28 -0.34
N LEU A 332 16.41 11.95 -0.60
CA LEU A 332 15.99 10.67 -1.17
C LEU A 332 16.10 10.62 -2.71
N GLY A 333 16.45 11.74 -3.35
CA GLY A 333 16.51 11.84 -4.81
C GLY A 333 15.14 11.75 -5.50
N ILE A 334 14.08 12.18 -4.81
CA ILE A 334 12.74 12.27 -5.39
C ILE A 334 12.68 13.50 -6.32
N PRO A 335 12.19 13.36 -7.57
CA PRO A 335 12.01 14.51 -8.45
C PRO A 335 11.18 15.63 -7.80
N HIS A 336 11.54 16.89 -8.07
CA HIS A 336 10.82 18.00 -7.45
C HIS A 336 9.44 18.23 -8.10
N LYS A 337 9.35 17.95 -9.40
CA LYS A 337 8.18 18.25 -10.24
C LYS A 337 7.84 17.11 -11.19
N LEU A 338 6.56 17.02 -11.55
CA LEU A 338 6.03 16.00 -12.46
C LEU A 338 6.63 16.08 -13.88
N SER A 339 7.10 17.27 -14.31
CA SER A 339 7.74 17.41 -15.62
C SER A 339 9.10 16.73 -15.73
N GLU A 340 9.78 16.45 -14.60
CA GLU A 340 11.05 15.70 -14.57
C GLU A 340 10.85 14.20 -14.84
N ILE A 341 9.63 13.69 -14.66
CA ILE A 341 9.26 12.30 -14.98
C ILE A 341 8.46 12.20 -16.29
N GLY A 342 8.55 13.23 -17.15
CA GLY A 342 7.97 13.21 -18.50
C GLY A 342 6.48 13.60 -18.60
N LEU A 343 5.86 14.07 -17.52
CA LEU A 343 4.47 14.53 -17.54
C LEU A 343 4.35 15.96 -18.06
N SER A 344 3.20 16.29 -18.65
CA SER A 344 2.99 17.60 -19.28
C SER A 344 1.67 18.25 -18.87
N LYS A 345 1.65 19.59 -18.90
CA LYS A 345 0.44 20.39 -18.62
C LYS A 345 -0.77 20.07 -19.49
N LYS A 346 -0.58 19.42 -20.65
CA LYS A 346 -1.69 19.06 -21.57
C LYS A 346 -2.66 18.07 -20.91
N SER A 347 -2.19 17.29 -19.95
CA SER A 347 -2.95 16.27 -19.26
C SER A 347 -3.74 16.81 -18.06
N ALA A 348 -3.56 18.07 -17.69
CA ALA A 348 -4.17 18.65 -16.50
C ALA A 348 -5.71 18.51 -16.46
N PRO A 349 -6.45 18.77 -17.57
CA PRO A 349 -7.91 18.64 -17.55
C PRO A 349 -8.42 17.22 -17.35
N ILE A 350 -7.71 16.20 -17.87
CA ILE A 350 -8.11 14.80 -17.69
C ILE A 350 -7.75 14.30 -16.29
N VAL A 351 -6.58 14.71 -15.77
CA VAL A 351 -6.16 14.39 -14.39
C VAL A 351 -7.14 15.00 -13.39
N GLY A 352 -7.49 16.28 -13.52
CA GLY A 352 -8.44 16.93 -12.62
C GLY A 352 -9.81 16.26 -12.58
N LYS A 353 -10.34 15.87 -13.75
CA LYS A 353 -11.65 15.18 -13.85
C LYS A 353 -11.64 13.78 -13.25
N THR A 354 -10.53 13.04 -13.39
CA THR A 354 -10.42 11.66 -12.89
C THR A 354 -10.10 11.64 -11.40
N ALA A 355 -9.18 12.50 -10.93
CA ALA A 355 -8.86 12.65 -9.51
C ALA A 355 -10.08 13.04 -8.67
N LYS A 356 -10.94 13.95 -9.16
CA LYS A 356 -12.22 14.29 -8.47
C LYS A 356 -13.11 13.06 -8.21
N LYS A 357 -13.08 12.06 -9.11
CA LYS A 357 -13.93 10.86 -9.02
C LYS A 357 -13.28 9.75 -8.21
N ASP A 358 -12.01 9.89 -7.84
CA ASP A 358 -11.29 8.89 -7.09
C ASP A 358 -11.87 8.76 -5.67
N PRO A 359 -12.04 7.54 -5.14
CA PRO A 359 -12.57 7.34 -3.78
C PRO A 359 -11.77 8.08 -2.69
N SER A 360 -10.45 8.21 -2.83
CA SER A 360 -9.60 8.91 -1.87
C SER A 360 -9.90 10.42 -1.80
N ALA A 361 -10.48 11.00 -2.86
CA ALA A 361 -10.84 12.43 -2.90
C ALA A 361 -11.92 12.80 -1.86
N PHE A 362 -12.79 11.86 -1.49
CA PHE A 362 -13.93 12.14 -0.59
C PHE A 362 -13.52 12.37 0.86
N THR A 363 -12.34 11.90 1.25
CA THR A 363 -11.78 12.04 2.60
C THR A 363 -10.63 13.06 2.66
N ASN A 364 -10.42 13.84 1.59
CA ASN A 364 -9.52 14.99 1.66
C ASN A 364 -10.13 16.07 2.61
N PRO A 365 -9.32 16.76 3.44
CA PRO A 365 -9.81 17.75 4.40
C PRO A 365 -10.60 18.91 3.76
N ILE A 366 -10.31 19.19 2.49
CA ILE A 366 -11.03 20.14 1.64
C ILE A 366 -11.70 19.35 0.52
N ILE A 367 -12.99 19.60 0.29
CA ILE A 367 -13.67 19.06 -0.88
C ILE A 367 -13.23 19.84 -2.12
N LEU A 368 -12.43 19.20 -2.97
CA LEU A 368 -11.83 19.81 -4.16
C LEU A 368 -12.67 19.52 -5.42
N GLY A 369 -12.82 20.55 -6.25
CA GLY A 369 -13.37 20.41 -7.61
C GLY A 369 -12.33 19.86 -8.60
N ALA A 370 -12.79 19.52 -9.81
CA ALA A 370 -11.88 19.07 -10.87
C ALA A 370 -10.87 20.16 -11.27
N GLU A 371 -11.29 21.42 -11.27
CA GLU A 371 -10.43 22.58 -11.52
C GLU A 371 -9.39 22.78 -10.41
N ASP A 372 -9.69 22.41 -9.17
CA ASP A 372 -8.72 22.52 -8.08
C ASP A 372 -7.64 21.45 -8.19
N TYR A 373 -8.03 20.21 -8.49
CA TYR A 373 -7.07 19.15 -8.83
C TYR A 373 -6.23 19.51 -10.06
N GLU A 374 -6.81 20.15 -11.08
CA GLU A 374 -6.08 20.66 -12.23
C GLU A 374 -5.02 21.69 -11.82
N LYS A 375 -5.36 22.65 -10.93
CA LYS A 375 -4.41 23.63 -10.39
C LYS A 375 -3.28 22.97 -9.61
N ILE A 376 -3.58 21.99 -8.75
CA ILE A 376 -2.55 21.25 -8.00
C ILE A 376 -1.61 20.53 -8.98
N TYR A 377 -2.15 19.87 -10.00
CA TYR A 377 -1.36 19.21 -11.02
C TYR A 377 -0.46 20.20 -11.78
N LEU A 378 -0.99 21.37 -12.17
CA LEU A 378 -0.20 22.40 -12.87
C LEU A 378 0.93 22.96 -12.00
N LYS A 379 0.67 23.19 -10.70
CA LYS A 379 1.69 23.55 -9.70
C LYS A 379 2.77 22.46 -9.60
N ALA A 380 2.36 21.21 -9.52
CA ALA A 380 3.28 20.07 -9.48
C ALA A 380 4.06 19.86 -10.79
N ILE A 381 3.55 20.33 -11.94
CA ILE A 381 4.27 20.33 -13.23
C ILE A 381 5.34 21.42 -13.26
N SER A 382 5.04 22.62 -12.76
CA SER A 382 5.96 23.77 -12.77
C SER A 382 7.00 23.71 -11.67
N GLY A 383 6.72 23.03 -10.56
CA GLY A 383 7.56 23.07 -9.37
C GLY A 383 7.17 24.16 -8.36
N ASP A 384 6.00 24.79 -8.54
CA ASP A 384 5.57 25.95 -7.76
C ASP A 384 4.65 25.55 -6.60
N ILE A 385 5.15 25.67 -5.38
CA ILE A 385 4.43 25.29 -4.15
C ILE A 385 3.54 26.44 -3.65
N ASN A 386 3.83 27.68 -4.05
CA ASN A 386 3.14 28.89 -3.56
C ASN A 386 1.75 29.05 -4.16
#